data_AF-A0A6D2HSL8-F1
#
_entry.id   AF-A0A6D2HSL8-F1
#
_cell.length_a   1.000
_cell.length_b   1.000
_cell.length_c   1.000
_cell.angle_alpha   90.00
_cell.angle_beta   90.00
_cell.angle_gamma   90.00
#
_symmetry.space_group_name_H-M   'P 1'
#
loop_
_entity.id
_entity.type
_entity.pdbx_description
1 polymer ?
#
loop_
_entity_poly.entity_id
_entity_poly.type
_entity_poly.pdbx_seq_one_letter_code
_entity_poly.pdbx_strand_id
1 'polypeptide(L)'
;MLSLQCLPPFFFSGPNRSTNSCSTAPPRATADFAASPSTLISRRLILLRHAHSSWDNLSLRDHDRPLTKTGQADAAKVAQILSTIGWLPQLILSSDATRTKETLKSMQEQVDGFMEANVQFIPSFYSIAAMDGQTAEHLQHFISKYSTPDITTVMCMGHNKGWEEAASLLSGASVKLKTCNAALLQAFGNSWEEAFALAGPGGWKLEGVVAPDSSICV
;
A
#
# COMPACT_ATOMS: atom_id res chain seq x y z
N MET A 1 42.77 47.69 -43.28
CA MET A 1 42.62 48.36 -44.58
C MET A 1 41.15 48.77 -44.74
N LEU A 2 40.94 50.07 -45.03
CA LEU A 2 39.77 50.75 -45.65
C LEU A 2 38.36 50.44 -45.08
N SER A 3 37.62 51.34 -44.43
CA SER A 3 37.19 52.74 -44.72
C SER A 3 35.97 52.87 -45.65
N LEU A 4 35.05 53.78 -45.26
CA LEU A 4 34.06 54.52 -46.07
C LEU A 4 32.75 53.77 -46.45
N GLN A 5 31.52 54.32 -46.49
CA GLN A 5 30.90 55.67 -46.55
C GLN A 5 29.47 55.59 -45.90
N CYS A 6 28.89 56.58 -45.19
CA CYS A 6 28.35 57.91 -45.55
C CYS A 6 27.12 57.99 -46.51
N LEU A 7 25.89 58.02 -45.91
CA LEU A 7 24.68 58.91 -46.06
C LEU A 7 24.06 59.28 -47.45
N PRO A 8 22.95 60.08 -47.54
CA PRO A 8 21.47 59.80 -47.58
C PRO A 8 20.85 60.37 -48.91
N PRO A 9 19.63 60.99 -49.07
CA PRO A 9 18.37 61.14 -48.31
C PRO A 9 17.09 60.93 -49.21
N PHE A 10 15.97 61.62 -48.88
CA PHE A 10 14.69 61.89 -49.59
C PHE A 10 13.45 61.16 -49.05
N PHE A 11 12.23 61.71 -49.00
CA PHE A 11 11.65 63.02 -48.61
C PHE A 11 10.11 62.82 -48.66
N PHE A 12 9.36 63.70 -47.98
CA PHE A 12 7.92 64.05 -48.13
C PHE A 12 6.78 63.20 -47.51
N SER A 13 6.21 63.81 -46.46
CA SER A 13 4.81 64.22 -46.21
C SER A 13 3.61 63.31 -46.49
N GLY A 14 2.69 63.30 -45.50
CA GLY A 14 1.25 63.43 -45.75
C GLY A 14 0.33 62.60 -44.83
N PRO A 15 -0.60 63.22 -44.08
CA PRO A 15 -1.44 62.54 -43.09
C PRO A 15 -2.78 62.06 -43.67
N ASN A 16 -3.42 61.03 -43.11
CA ASN A 16 -4.84 61.14 -42.78
C ASN A 16 -5.38 60.07 -41.82
N ARG A 17 -6.42 60.52 -41.14
CA ARG A 17 -7.23 60.00 -40.05
C ARG A 17 -8.36 59.10 -40.58
N SER A 18 -8.62 57.98 -39.90
CA SER A 18 -9.98 57.44 -39.63
C SER A 18 -9.83 56.18 -38.76
N THR A 19 -10.13 56.23 -37.46
CA THR A 19 -11.40 55.75 -36.89
C THR A 19 -11.92 54.46 -37.53
N ASN A 20 -11.74 53.34 -36.81
CA ASN A 20 -12.83 52.40 -36.58
C ASN A 20 -12.53 51.57 -35.33
N SER A 21 -13.41 51.73 -34.34
CA SER A 21 -13.53 50.90 -33.16
C SER A 21 -14.02 49.52 -33.55
N CYS A 22 -13.27 48.48 -33.19
CA CYS A 22 -13.82 47.13 -33.10
C CYS A 22 -13.52 46.63 -31.69
N SER A 23 -14.55 46.64 -30.86
CA SER A 23 -14.54 46.16 -29.49
C SER A 23 -14.59 44.63 -29.53
N THR A 24 -13.47 43.98 -29.24
CA THR A 24 -13.42 42.54 -28.96
C THR A 24 -13.32 42.35 -27.46
N ALA A 25 -14.46 42.06 -26.82
CA ALA A 25 -14.47 41.55 -25.45
C ALA A 25 -13.74 40.20 -25.41
N PRO A 26 -12.90 39.92 -24.41
CA PRO A 26 -12.33 38.58 -24.24
C PRO A 26 -13.42 37.60 -23.79
N PRO A 27 -13.40 36.34 -24.22
CA PRO A 27 -14.31 35.35 -23.69
C PRO A 27 -13.96 35.05 -22.23
N ARG A 28 -14.90 35.35 -21.34
CA ARG A 28 -14.92 34.91 -19.94
C ARG A 28 -15.35 33.44 -19.92
N ALA A 29 -14.39 32.54 -19.65
CA ALA A 29 -14.68 31.18 -19.22
C ALA A 29 -13.51 30.65 -18.37
N THR A 30 -13.39 31.14 -17.13
CA THR A 30 -12.79 30.35 -16.06
C THR A 30 -13.88 29.41 -15.55
N ALA A 31 -13.93 28.22 -16.13
CA ALA A 31 -14.56 27.10 -15.45
C ALA A 31 -13.56 26.61 -14.40
N ASP A 32 -13.54 27.29 -13.25
CA ASP A 32 -12.96 26.74 -12.05
C ASP A 32 -13.84 25.55 -11.65
N PHE A 33 -13.47 24.36 -12.12
CA PHE A 33 -13.82 23.13 -11.42
C PHE A 33 -13.04 23.18 -10.10
N ALA A 34 -13.60 23.90 -9.12
CA ALA A 34 -13.22 23.73 -7.74
C ALA A 34 -13.46 22.26 -7.41
N ALA A 35 -12.39 21.46 -7.43
CA ALA A 35 -12.40 20.12 -6.88
C ALA A 35 -12.96 20.26 -5.46
N SER A 36 -14.13 19.66 -5.22
CA SER A 36 -14.66 19.55 -3.86
C SER A 36 -13.57 18.90 -3.01
N PRO A 37 -13.34 19.35 -1.76
CA PRO A 37 -12.32 18.73 -0.91
C PRO A 37 -12.67 17.25 -0.76
N SER A 38 -11.94 16.39 -1.47
CA SER A 38 -12.08 14.95 -1.34
C SER A 38 -11.59 14.59 0.05
N THR A 39 -12.50 14.18 0.92
CA THR A 39 -12.14 13.64 2.23
C THR A 39 -11.33 12.38 1.99
N LEU A 40 -10.04 12.40 2.34
CA LEU A 40 -9.17 11.24 2.15
C LEU A 40 -9.72 10.03 2.89
N ILE A 41 -9.73 8.88 2.22
CA ILE A 41 -10.25 7.62 2.77
C ILE A 41 -9.15 6.95 3.61
N SER A 42 -9.51 6.46 4.79
CA SER A 42 -8.61 5.65 5.62
C SER A 42 -8.32 4.29 4.98
N ARG A 43 -7.05 3.96 4.79
CA ARG A 43 -6.58 2.68 4.25
C ARG A 43 -5.74 1.95 5.28
N ARG A 44 -6.03 0.66 5.45
CA ARG A 44 -5.54 -0.20 6.52
C ARG A 44 -4.78 -1.39 5.96
N LEU A 45 -3.48 -1.46 6.22
CA LEU A 45 -2.60 -2.54 5.80
C LEU A 45 -2.24 -3.42 7.00
N ILE A 46 -2.68 -4.67 6.97
CA ILE A 46 -2.33 -5.67 7.99
C ILE A 46 -1.15 -6.50 7.49
N LEU A 47 -0.03 -6.49 8.19
CA LEU A 47 1.13 -7.33 7.91
C LEU A 47 1.15 -8.49 8.90
N LEU A 48 0.85 -9.70 8.41
CA LEU A 48 0.80 -10.91 9.22
C LEU A 48 1.95 -11.86 8.88
N ARG A 49 2.74 -12.25 9.87
CA ARG A 49 3.70 -13.35 9.74
C ARG A 49 2.99 -14.68 10.00
N HIS A 50 3.24 -15.68 9.15
CA HIS A 50 2.65 -17.01 9.30
C HIS A 50 2.78 -17.60 10.71
N ALA A 51 1.85 -18.49 11.08
CA ALA A 51 1.86 -19.18 12.37
C ALA A 51 2.96 -20.25 12.47
N HIS A 52 3.16 -20.80 13.67
CA HIS A 52 4.28 -21.71 13.92
C HIS A 52 4.22 -23.00 13.08
N SER A 53 5.25 -23.24 12.27
CA SER A 53 5.38 -24.38 11.35
C SER A 53 6.23 -25.52 11.93
N SER A 54 5.90 -26.76 11.55
CA SER A 54 6.62 -27.96 11.98
C SER A 54 7.98 -28.08 11.30
N TRP A 55 8.94 -28.70 11.98
CA TRP A 55 10.23 -29.15 11.45
C TRP A 55 10.40 -30.68 11.55
N ASP A 56 9.33 -31.40 11.91
CA ASP A 56 9.41 -32.81 12.32
C ASP A 56 9.77 -33.74 11.16
N ASN A 57 9.45 -33.34 9.92
CA ASN A 57 9.79 -34.08 8.72
C ASN A 57 10.89 -33.35 7.93
N LEU A 58 12.14 -33.77 8.14
CA LEU A 58 13.32 -33.22 7.46
C LEU A 58 13.38 -33.53 5.96
N SER A 59 12.55 -34.45 5.46
CA SER A 59 12.47 -34.79 4.03
C SER A 59 11.59 -33.82 3.23
N LEU A 60 10.84 -32.94 3.89
CA LEU A 60 10.03 -31.93 3.21
C LEU A 60 10.87 -30.73 2.78
N ARG A 61 10.56 -30.17 1.60
CA ARG A 61 11.09 -28.87 1.19
C ARG A 61 10.55 -27.80 2.13
N ASP A 62 11.31 -26.72 2.39
CA ASP A 62 10.87 -25.68 3.33
C ASP A 62 9.50 -25.09 2.96
N HIS A 63 9.23 -24.88 1.67
CA HIS A 63 7.95 -24.38 1.15
C HIS A 63 6.75 -25.28 1.49
N ASP A 64 6.98 -26.60 1.60
CA ASP A 64 5.96 -27.60 1.87
C ASP A 64 5.74 -27.86 3.38
N ARG A 65 6.45 -27.15 4.25
CA ARG A 65 6.36 -27.38 5.69
C ARG A 65 4.97 -26.98 6.22
N PRO A 66 4.26 -27.89 6.90
CA PRO A 66 2.94 -27.61 7.46
C PRO A 66 3.04 -26.84 8.77
N LEU A 67 1.90 -26.35 9.25
CA LEU A 67 1.75 -25.83 10.60
C LEU A 67 1.86 -26.93 11.66
N THR A 68 2.27 -26.51 12.85
CA THR A 68 2.06 -27.30 14.07
C THR A 68 0.61 -27.17 14.55
N LYS A 69 0.13 -28.10 15.39
CA LYS A 69 -1.18 -27.97 16.05
C LYS A 69 -1.31 -26.66 16.85
N THR A 70 -0.24 -26.25 17.53
CA THR A 70 -0.19 -24.97 18.24
C THR A 70 -0.30 -23.80 17.27
N GLY A 71 0.41 -23.84 16.14
CA GLY A 71 0.31 -22.81 15.10
C GLY A 71 -1.10 -22.66 14.53
N GLN A 72 -1.82 -23.76 14.32
CA GLN A 72 -3.23 -23.73 13.88
C GLN A 72 -4.11 -23.05 14.94
N ALA A 73 -3.95 -23.42 16.22
CA ALA A 73 -4.69 -22.81 17.32
C ALA A 73 -4.38 -21.32 17.49
N ASP A 74 -3.12 -20.91 17.31
CA ASP A 74 -2.69 -19.52 17.39
C ASP A 74 -3.29 -18.68 16.24
N ALA A 75 -3.34 -19.22 15.02
CA ALA A 75 -3.98 -18.59 13.88
C ALA A 75 -5.48 -18.36 14.12
N ALA A 76 -6.18 -19.36 14.67
CA ALA A 76 -7.58 -19.21 15.07
C ALA A 76 -7.78 -18.11 16.13
N LYS A 77 -6.97 -18.09 17.20
CA LYS A 77 -7.05 -17.03 18.23
C LYS A 77 -6.82 -15.65 17.64
N VAL A 78 -5.80 -15.49 16.80
CA VAL A 78 -5.49 -14.19 16.16
C VAL A 78 -6.64 -13.76 15.25
N ALA A 79 -7.25 -14.67 14.49
CA ALA A 79 -8.45 -14.35 13.70
C ALA A 79 -9.59 -13.82 14.58
N GLN A 80 -9.85 -14.47 15.72
CA GLN A 80 -10.88 -14.03 16.66
C GLN A 80 -10.59 -12.65 17.26
N ILE A 81 -9.34 -12.39 17.65
CA ILE A 81 -8.91 -11.07 18.15
C ILE A 81 -9.11 -10.01 17.07
N LEU A 82 -8.59 -10.24 15.85
CA LEU A 82 -8.71 -9.31 14.72
C LEU A 82 -10.19 -9.01 14.39
N SER A 83 -11.05 -10.03 14.43
CA SER A 83 -12.50 -9.86 14.25
C SER A 83 -13.11 -8.97 15.32
N THR A 84 -12.80 -9.23 16.59
CA THR A 84 -13.34 -8.51 17.75
C THR A 84 -12.99 -7.02 17.71
N ILE A 85 -11.79 -6.68 17.21
CA ILE A 85 -11.31 -5.28 17.13
C ILE A 85 -11.58 -4.64 15.76
N GLY A 86 -12.31 -5.32 14.86
CA GLY A 86 -12.71 -4.81 13.56
C GLY A 86 -11.58 -4.73 12.51
N TRP A 87 -10.49 -5.48 12.69
CA TRP A 87 -9.36 -5.56 11.76
C TRP A 87 -9.58 -6.70 10.74
N LEU A 88 -10.72 -6.69 10.07
CA LEU A 88 -11.05 -7.65 9.01
C LEU A 88 -10.63 -7.13 7.63
N PRO A 89 -9.87 -7.91 6.85
CA PRO A 89 -9.47 -7.52 5.50
C PRO A 89 -10.60 -7.76 4.49
N GLN A 90 -10.62 -6.97 3.42
CA GLN A 90 -11.44 -7.21 2.23
C GLN A 90 -10.63 -7.95 1.14
N LEU A 91 -9.30 -7.83 1.18
CA LEU A 91 -8.35 -8.50 0.30
C LEU A 91 -7.20 -9.09 1.11
N ILE A 92 -6.87 -10.35 0.83
CA ILE A 92 -5.75 -11.08 1.43
C ILE A 92 -4.77 -11.46 0.32
N LEU A 93 -3.56 -10.94 0.43
CA LEU A 93 -2.42 -11.28 -0.42
C LEU A 93 -1.48 -12.17 0.39
N SER A 94 -1.35 -13.43 0.03
CA SER A 94 -0.59 -14.40 0.84
C SER A 94 0.51 -15.06 0.04
N SER A 95 1.65 -15.36 0.66
CA SER A 95 2.57 -16.37 0.12
C SER A 95 1.85 -17.70 -0.10
N ASP A 96 2.28 -18.45 -1.11
CA ASP A 96 1.74 -19.75 -1.49
C ASP A 96 2.37 -20.94 -0.74
N ALA A 97 3.27 -20.68 0.22
CA ALA A 97 3.85 -21.70 1.09
C ALA A 97 2.75 -22.43 1.89
N THR A 98 3.01 -23.69 2.24
CA THR A 98 2.01 -24.53 2.93
C THR A 98 1.63 -23.93 4.28
N ARG A 99 2.60 -23.48 5.07
CA ARG A 99 2.36 -22.80 6.36
C ARG A 99 1.52 -21.52 6.27
N THR A 100 1.62 -20.72 5.21
CA THR A 100 0.78 -19.52 5.04
C THR A 100 -0.64 -19.90 4.62
N LYS A 101 -0.78 -20.87 3.69
CA LYS A 101 -2.09 -21.44 3.32
C LYS A 101 -2.83 -22.02 4.53
N GLU A 102 -2.15 -22.81 5.36
CA GLU A 102 -2.74 -23.40 6.56
C GLU A 102 -3.02 -22.37 7.66
N THR A 103 -2.21 -21.31 7.77
CA THR A 103 -2.50 -20.17 8.66
C THR A 103 -3.82 -19.54 8.23
N LEU A 104 -3.96 -19.17 6.96
CA LEU A 104 -5.18 -18.57 6.43
C LEU A 104 -6.39 -19.49 6.61
N LYS A 105 -6.23 -20.79 6.29
CA LYS A 105 -7.30 -21.78 6.48
C LYS A 105 -7.80 -21.82 7.92
N SER A 106 -6.88 -21.85 8.89
CA SER A 106 -7.24 -21.87 10.32
C SER A 106 -7.98 -20.58 10.73
N MET A 107 -7.62 -19.43 10.14
CA MET A 107 -8.32 -18.16 10.38
C MET A 107 -9.74 -18.17 9.78
N GLN A 108 -9.89 -18.69 8.57
CA GLN A 108 -11.17 -18.81 7.86
C GLN A 108 -12.15 -19.77 8.55
N GLU A 109 -11.65 -20.89 9.07
CA GLU A 109 -12.45 -21.84 9.85
C GLU A 109 -12.95 -21.24 11.18
N GLN A 110 -12.29 -20.20 11.70
CA GLN A 110 -12.62 -19.58 12.98
C GLN A 110 -13.53 -18.35 12.85
N VAL A 111 -13.44 -17.59 11.75
CA VAL A 111 -14.12 -16.31 11.57
C VAL A 111 -14.55 -16.12 10.10
N ASP A 112 -15.86 -15.99 9.88
CA ASP A 112 -16.48 -15.83 8.55
C ASP A 112 -15.93 -14.63 7.75
N GLY A 113 -15.58 -13.52 8.43
CA GLY A 113 -15.03 -12.34 7.76
C GLY A 113 -13.73 -12.60 6.99
N PHE A 114 -12.96 -13.64 7.32
CA PHE A 114 -11.80 -14.06 6.51
C PHE A 114 -12.17 -14.93 5.31
N MET A 115 -13.34 -15.57 5.34
CA MET A 115 -13.89 -16.30 4.19
C MET A 115 -14.47 -15.35 3.14
N GLU A 116 -15.00 -14.21 3.57
CA GLU A 116 -15.57 -13.18 2.68
C GLU A 116 -14.50 -12.38 1.93
N ALA A 117 -13.27 -12.35 2.43
CA ALA A 117 -12.17 -11.63 1.79
C ALA A 117 -11.75 -12.29 0.47
N ASN A 118 -11.45 -11.47 -0.55
CA ASN A 118 -10.82 -11.98 -1.77
C ASN A 118 -9.39 -12.44 -1.46
N VAL A 119 -8.99 -13.63 -1.90
CA VAL A 119 -7.67 -14.21 -1.61
C VAL A 119 -6.85 -14.37 -2.88
N GLN A 120 -5.61 -13.88 -2.86
CA GLN A 120 -4.63 -14.10 -3.93
C GLN A 120 -3.34 -14.67 -3.35
N PHE A 121 -2.90 -15.81 -3.91
CA PHE A 121 -1.62 -16.40 -3.55
C PHE A 121 -0.52 -15.89 -4.47
N ILE A 122 0.50 -15.27 -3.88
CA ILE A 122 1.60 -14.61 -4.56
C ILE A 122 2.90 -15.40 -4.30
N PRO A 123 3.39 -16.21 -5.26
CA PRO A 123 4.57 -17.04 -5.04
C PRO A 123 5.82 -16.24 -4.65
N SER A 124 5.97 -15.03 -5.20
CA SER A 124 7.10 -14.15 -4.89
C SER A 124 7.10 -13.62 -3.45
N PHE A 125 5.99 -13.70 -2.70
CA PHE A 125 5.98 -13.36 -1.26
C PHE A 125 6.83 -14.33 -0.43
N TYR A 126 7.08 -15.55 -0.93
CA TYR A 126 8.02 -16.48 -0.30
C TYR A 126 9.48 -16.02 -0.47
N SER A 127 9.88 -15.68 -1.70
CA SER A 127 11.27 -15.33 -2.02
C SER A 127 11.65 -13.91 -1.57
N ILE A 128 10.74 -12.94 -1.74
CA ILE A 128 11.02 -11.53 -1.41
C ILE A 128 11.31 -11.32 0.08
N ALA A 129 10.75 -12.19 0.94
CA ALA A 129 10.93 -12.10 2.38
C ALA A 129 12.38 -12.33 2.84
N ALA A 130 13.22 -12.91 1.97
CA ALA A 130 14.65 -13.10 2.18
C ALA A 130 15.52 -12.03 1.49
N MET A 131 14.91 -11.08 0.78
CA MET A 131 15.60 -10.00 0.07
C MET A 131 15.50 -8.70 0.87
N ASP A 132 16.61 -8.29 1.49
CA ASP A 132 16.65 -7.14 2.38
C ASP A 132 16.19 -5.85 1.69
N GLY A 133 15.26 -5.13 2.33
CA GLY A 133 14.81 -3.80 1.92
C GLY A 133 13.86 -3.74 0.71
N GLN A 134 13.54 -4.87 0.05
CA GLN A 134 12.69 -4.88 -1.15
C GLN A 134 11.23 -5.23 -0.86
N THR A 135 10.92 -5.75 0.34
CA THR A 135 9.58 -6.27 0.64
C THR A 135 8.51 -5.19 0.58
N ALA A 136 8.74 -3.98 1.10
CA ALA A 136 7.71 -2.93 1.14
C ALA A 136 7.25 -2.48 -0.26
N GLU A 137 8.21 -2.22 -1.17
CA GLU A 137 7.91 -1.85 -2.56
C GLU A 137 7.17 -2.99 -3.28
N HIS A 138 7.58 -4.23 -3.05
CA HIS A 138 6.93 -5.40 -3.63
C HIS A 138 5.49 -5.55 -3.12
N LEU A 139 5.25 -5.35 -1.82
CA LEU A 139 3.90 -5.33 -1.26
C LEU A 139 3.05 -4.22 -1.89
N GLN A 140 3.58 -3.00 -2.00
CA GLN A 140 2.90 -1.89 -2.67
C GLN A 140 2.48 -2.26 -4.10
N HIS A 141 3.39 -2.83 -4.90
CA HIS A 141 3.08 -3.25 -6.27
C HIS A 141 1.88 -4.22 -6.33
N PHE A 142 1.88 -5.24 -5.47
CA PHE A 142 0.80 -6.24 -5.46
C PHE A 142 -0.51 -5.69 -4.88
N ILE A 143 -0.45 -4.81 -3.88
CA ILE A 143 -1.64 -4.12 -3.36
C ILE A 143 -2.28 -3.28 -4.46
N SER A 144 -1.49 -2.47 -5.17
CA SER A 144 -1.96 -1.68 -6.32
C SER A 144 -2.53 -2.53 -7.44
N LYS A 145 -1.91 -3.68 -7.72
CA LYS A 145 -2.35 -4.59 -8.79
C LYS A 145 -3.71 -5.24 -8.52
N TYR A 146 -3.98 -5.62 -7.28
CA TYR A 146 -5.15 -6.44 -6.93
C TYR A 146 -6.25 -5.68 -6.19
N SER A 147 -5.97 -4.47 -5.70
CA SER A 147 -6.96 -3.66 -5.00
C SER A 147 -7.76 -2.77 -5.96
N THR A 148 -8.99 -2.49 -5.55
CA THR A 148 -9.86 -1.47 -6.13
C THR A 148 -10.04 -0.33 -5.11
N PRO A 149 -10.60 0.84 -5.52
CA PRO A 149 -10.80 1.97 -4.61
C PRO A 149 -11.66 1.65 -3.37
N ASP A 150 -12.63 0.74 -3.48
CA ASP A 150 -13.55 0.30 -2.42
C ASP A 150 -12.92 -0.68 -1.40
N ILE A 151 -11.80 -1.31 -1.76
CA ILE A 151 -10.99 -2.10 -0.83
C ILE A 151 -10.18 -1.14 0.03
N THR A 152 -10.59 -0.96 1.28
CA THR A 152 -9.96 -0.08 2.27
C THR A 152 -9.05 -0.82 3.24
N THR A 153 -9.23 -2.15 3.38
CA THR A 153 -8.42 -2.97 4.28
C THR A 153 -7.82 -4.16 3.55
N VAL A 154 -6.49 -4.23 3.52
CA VAL A 154 -5.72 -5.31 2.88
C VAL A 154 -4.87 -6.01 3.94
N MET A 155 -4.85 -7.33 3.91
CA MET A 155 -3.90 -8.13 4.67
C MET A 155 -2.86 -8.74 3.74
N CYS A 156 -1.59 -8.53 4.04
CA CYS A 156 -0.49 -9.24 3.42
C CYS A 156 0.04 -10.29 4.40
N MET A 157 0.07 -11.56 4.00
CA MET A 157 0.56 -12.68 4.80
C MET A 157 1.85 -13.27 4.22
N GLY A 158 2.89 -13.36 5.03
CA GLY A 158 4.20 -13.81 4.57
C GLY A 158 5.15 -14.22 5.68
N HIS A 159 6.43 -13.90 5.47
CA HIS A 159 7.54 -14.45 6.24
C HIS A 159 8.45 -13.34 6.74
N ASN A 160 9.13 -13.61 7.86
CA ASN A 160 10.28 -12.81 8.26
C ASN A 160 11.53 -13.26 7.47
N LYS A 161 12.48 -12.36 7.21
CA LYS A 161 12.63 -11.01 7.81
C LYS A 161 11.78 -9.93 7.13
N GLY A 162 11.44 -10.09 5.86
CA GLY A 162 10.82 -9.05 5.04
C GLY A 162 9.54 -8.39 5.60
N TRP A 163 8.65 -9.13 6.27
CA TRP A 163 7.42 -8.55 6.84
C TRP A 163 7.70 -7.57 7.99
N GLU A 164 8.66 -7.91 8.86
CA GLU A 164 9.09 -7.06 9.97
C GLU A 164 9.84 -5.82 9.46
N GLU A 165 10.65 -5.98 8.42
CA GLU A 165 11.29 -4.84 7.75
C GLU A 165 10.29 -3.92 7.07
N ALA A 166 9.31 -4.46 6.34
CA ALA A 166 8.28 -3.67 5.68
C ALA A 166 7.43 -2.92 6.70
N ALA A 167 7.03 -3.58 7.79
CA ALA A 167 6.29 -2.93 8.87
C ALA A 167 7.08 -1.78 9.50
N SER A 168 8.38 -2.01 9.75
CA SER A 168 9.25 -1.01 10.35
C SER A 168 9.53 0.16 9.41
N LEU A 169 9.77 -0.12 8.12
CA LEU A 169 10.03 0.91 7.11
C LEU A 169 8.81 1.80 6.87
N LEU A 170 7.62 1.21 6.71
CA LEU A 170 6.41 1.96 6.42
C LEU A 170 5.97 2.82 7.63
N SER A 171 6.12 2.29 8.84
CA SER A 171 5.72 3.01 10.06
C SER A 171 6.78 3.94 10.65
N GLY A 172 8.05 3.73 10.33
CA GLY A 172 9.17 4.45 10.95
C GLY A 172 9.49 4.00 12.38
N ALA A 173 8.74 3.03 12.92
CA ALA A 173 8.95 2.42 14.23
C ALA A 173 9.68 1.08 14.12
N SER A 174 10.31 0.62 15.19
CA SER A 174 10.85 -0.75 15.25
C SER A 174 9.73 -1.74 15.54
N VAL A 175 9.31 -2.50 14.53
CA VAL A 175 8.19 -3.45 14.63
C VAL A 175 8.71 -4.88 14.61
N LYS A 176 8.46 -5.65 15.66
CA LYS A 176 8.85 -7.07 15.74
C LYS A 176 7.67 -8.00 15.48
N LEU A 177 7.82 -8.93 14.53
CA LEU A 177 6.78 -9.91 14.21
C LEU A 177 7.22 -11.34 14.57
N LYS A 178 6.77 -11.82 15.73
CA LYS A 178 6.84 -13.25 16.06
C LYS A 178 5.87 -14.04 15.18
N THR A 179 5.95 -15.38 15.22
CA THR A 179 5.02 -16.24 14.49
C THR A 179 3.58 -15.91 14.85
N CYS A 180 2.72 -15.79 13.84
CA CYS A 180 1.32 -15.40 13.97
C CYS A 180 1.05 -13.96 14.45
N ASN A 181 2.07 -13.09 14.54
CA ASN A 181 1.82 -11.67 14.83
C ASN A 181 1.23 -10.96 13.62
N ALA A 182 0.33 -10.00 13.87
CA ALA A 182 -0.27 -9.13 12.87
C ALA A 182 -0.13 -7.66 13.29
N ALA A 183 0.57 -6.84 12.50
CA ALA A 183 0.65 -5.40 12.68
C ALA A 183 -0.36 -4.69 11.78
N LEU A 184 -1.11 -3.72 12.30
CA LEU A 184 -1.95 -2.84 11.48
C LEU A 184 -1.26 -1.49 11.28
N LEU A 185 -1.09 -1.13 10.01
CA LEU A 185 -0.65 0.19 9.57
C LEU A 185 -1.81 0.94 8.92
N GLN A 186 -1.91 2.24 9.17
CA GLN A 186 -2.96 3.10 8.63
C GLN A 186 -2.37 4.33 7.92
N ALA A 187 -2.93 4.64 6.76
CA ALA A 187 -2.66 5.85 5.99
C ALA A 187 -3.97 6.37 5.37
N PHE A 188 -3.90 7.50 4.65
CA PHE A 188 -5.05 8.13 4.03
C PHE A 188 -4.80 8.38 2.54
N GLY A 189 -5.79 8.05 1.70
CA GLY A 189 -5.74 8.25 0.25
C GLY A 189 -7.00 7.73 -0.44
N ASN A 190 -7.44 8.40 -1.50
CA ASN A 190 -8.60 7.98 -2.29
C ASN A 190 -8.29 6.72 -3.11
N SER A 191 -7.01 6.38 -3.33
CA SER A 191 -6.54 5.08 -3.82
C SER A 191 -5.38 4.55 -2.96
N TRP A 192 -4.99 3.28 -3.15
CA TRP A 192 -3.82 2.73 -2.46
C TRP A 192 -2.53 3.39 -2.92
N GLU A 193 -2.41 3.70 -4.21
CA GLU A 193 -1.27 4.43 -4.78
C GLU A 193 -1.14 5.82 -4.14
N GLU A 194 -2.26 6.54 -4.01
CA GLU A 194 -2.27 7.85 -3.35
C GLU A 194 -1.89 7.74 -1.88
N ALA A 195 -2.40 6.73 -1.15
CA ALA A 195 -2.03 6.52 0.25
C ALA A 195 -0.53 6.21 0.41
N PHE A 196 0.05 5.36 -0.45
CA PHE A 196 1.49 5.10 -0.44
C PHE A 196 2.30 6.35 -0.79
N ALA A 197 1.86 7.14 -1.78
CA ALA A 197 2.54 8.37 -2.20
C ALA A 197 2.50 9.47 -1.13
N LEU A 198 1.36 9.65 -0.47
CA LEU A 198 1.18 10.68 0.57
C LEU A 198 1.87 10.31 1.89
N ALA A 199 1.76 9.04 2.33
CA ALA A 199 2.39 8.60 3.57
C ALA A 199 3.91 8.44 3.40
N GLY A 200 4.35 7.82 2.31
CA GLY A 200 5.75 7.45 2.11
C GLY A 200 6.30 6.53 3.21
N PRO A 201 7.60 6.23 3.17
CA PRO A 201 8.29 5.53 4.27
C PRO A 201 8.23 6.34 5.56
N GLY A 202 7.87 5.70 6.67
CA GLY A 202 7.75 6.34 7.98
C GLY A 202 6.46 7.13 8.23
N GLY A 203 5.60 7.32 7.23
CA GLY A 203 4.37 8.10 7.38
C GLY A 203 3.12 7.27 7.68
N TRP A 204 3.22 5.94 7.72
CA TRP A 204 2.08 5.11 8.12
C TRP A 204 1.95 5.07 9.63
N LYS A 205 0.75 5.30 10.16
CA LYS A 205 0.47 5.15 11.58
C LYS A 205 0.43 3.67 11.95
N LEU A 206 1.27 3.23 12.87
CA LEU A 206 1.15 1.92 13.50
C LEU A 206 0.01 1.95 14.53
N GLU A 207 -1.10 1.27 14.24
CA GLU A 207 -2.24 1.17 15.16
C GLU A 207 -1.99 0.15 16.28
N GLY A 208 -1.13 -0.84 16.03
CA GLY A 208 -0.67 -1.80 17.03
C GLY A 208 -0.30 -3.15 16.43
N VAL A 209 0.15 -4.06 17.29
CA VAL A 209 0.50 -5.45 16.96
C VAL A 209 -0.32 -6.43 17.80
N VAL A 210 -1.03 -7.32 17.12
CA VAL A 210 -1.75 -8.45 17.72
C VAL A 210 -0.85 -9.68 17.72
N ALA A 211 -0.88 -10.43 18.82
CA ALA A 211 -0.15 -11.68 19.00
C ALA A 211 -1.08 -12.75 19.62
N PRO A 212 -0.81 -14.05 19.43
CA PRO A 212 -1.67 -15.12 19.94
C PRO A 212 -1.72 -15.23 21.47
N ASP A 213 -0.77 -14.63 22.17
CA ASP A 213 -0.59 -14.68 23.63
C ASP A 213 -0.98 -13.37 24.35
N SER A 214 -1.36 -12.31 23.62
CA SER A 214 -1.44 -10.96 24.17
C SER A 214 -2.63 -10.14 23.63
N SER A 215 -3.15 -9.22 24.44
CA SER A 215 -3.90 -8.05 23.95
C SER A 215 -2.99 -7.12 23.13
N ILE A 216 -3.56 -6.31 22.23
CA ILE A 216 -2.82 -5.41 21.32
C ILE A 216 -1.68 -4.67 22.04
N CYS A 217 -0.47 -4.74 21.50
CA CYS A 217 0.66 -3.90 21.91
C CYS A 217 0.69 -2.65 21.02
N VAL A 218 0.67 -1.47 21.63
CA VAL A 218 0.75 -0.16 20.94
C VAL A 218 2.16 0.39 21.07
#